data_AF-A0A067CD45-F1
#
_entry.id   AF-A0A067CD45-F1
#
_cell.length_a   1.000
_cell.length_b   1.000
_cell.length_c   1.000
_cell.angle_alpha   90.00
_cell.angle_beta   90.00
_cell.angle_gamma   90.00
#
_symmetry.space_group_name_H-M   'P 1'
#
loop_
_entity.id
_entity.type
_entity.pdbx_description
1 polymer ?
#
loop_
_entity_poly.entity_id
_entity_poly.type
_entity_poly.pdbx_seq_one_letter_code
_entity_poly.pdbx_strand_id
1 'polypeptide(L)'
;MVGAEHLAAVRLLRASAVLQAQEIVTPATVINVLSVFVCIGANYVLIFGIPPYFDGLGFIGSPLAQCIASIFQPLSLILYACYFQRHHEKTWYGFTWACLERDRVKRFLLLSMGMTINMAMDEWVYSIATSLASYLGPVVLSANSILFNLWNLVFGVYWGFGLPTQVRVANFLGSYQPERAKTTMLVGFVLGTAASVGSALVVYIFRYPIVAAFTPDAELQATIHLALPIFCIGVALSGLHLVLAAVVEGMSLASTLVCITGVGSWAILLPAAYVFGIVWNQGLPGLWWGSVLGELAKFVMMAFFLSRINWEEMAILAVKMSEGELDDDEVEADVIQRMTRSMSTPSLLSNPVLSNFSTPQQVRPLHRLTDDERMTHLLHAHQHATRNYGTSESL
;
A
#
# COMPACT_ATOMS: atom_id res chain seq x y z
N MET A 1 21.94 24.53 -3.98
CA MET A 1 22.30 23.09 -3.88
C MET A 1 21.30 22.24 -3.11
N VAL A 2 20.22 22.79 -2.53
CA VAL A 2 19.17 22.03 -1.78
C VAL A 2 18.08 21.41 -2.70
N GLY A 3 18.02 21.78 -3.98
CA GLY A 3 16.97 21.29 -4.91
C GLY A 3 17.22 19.92 -5.55
N ALA A 4 18.48 19.46 -5.63
CA ALA A 4 18.82 18.21 -6.32
C ALA A 4 18.58 16.97 -5.44
N GLU A 5 18.67 17.11 -4.11
CA GLU A 5 18.46 16.04 -3.15
C GLU A 5 16.97 15.67 -3.03
N HIS A 6 16.07 16.66 -3.10
CA HIS A 6 14.63 16.42 -3.17
C HIS A 6 14.20 15.74 -4.48
N LEU A 7 14.84 16.08 -5.60
CA LEU A 7 14.59 15.44 -6.90
C LEU A 7 15.12 14.00 -6.94
N ALA A 8 16.22 13.71 -6.25
CA ALA A 8 16.68 12.35 -6.04
C ALA A 8 15.67 11.59 -5.16
N ALA A 9 15.25 12.12 -4.01
CA ALA A 9 14.24 11.50 -3.14
C ALA A 9 12.93 11.15 -3.88
N VAL A 10 12.46 12.02 -4.79
CA VAL A 10 11.28 11.75 -5.64
C VAL A 10 11.54 10.65 -6.69
N ARG A 11 12.79 10.51 -7.19
CA ARG A 11 13.21 9.37 -8.03
C ARG A 11 13.34 8.07 -7.22
N LEU A 12 13.79 8.18 -5.96
CA LEU A 12 14.04 7.09 -5.01
C LEU A 12 12.73 6.44 -4.53
N LEU A 13 11.66 7.22 -4.35
CA LEU A 13 10.35 6.72 -3.88
C LEU A 13 9.51 6.01 -4.96
N ARG A 14 9.84 6.18 -6.25
CA ARG A 14 9.00 5.68 -7.36
C ARG A 14 9.53 4.42 -8.04
N ALA A 15 10.80 4.06 -7.86
CA ALA A 15 11.35 2.84 -8.47
C ALA A 15 10.75 1.56 -7.87
N SER A 16 10.59 1.51 -6.55
CA SER A 16 9.90 0.41 -5.87
C SER A 16 8.43 0.33 -6.28
N ALA A 17 7.72 1.46 -6.34
CA ALA A 17 6.33 1.52 -6.77
C ALA A 17 6.14 1.06 -8.23
N VAL A 18 7.05 1.42 -9.14
CA VAL A 18 7.03 0.96 -10.54
C VAL A 18 7.28 -0.54 -10.65
N LEU A 19 8.26 -1.07 -9.91
CA LEU A 19 8.54 -2.52 -9.90
C LEU A 19 7.40 -3.31 -9.24
N GLN A 20 6.80 -2.77 -8.18
CA GLN A 20 5.62 -3.34 -7.54
C GLN A 20 4.42 -3.33 -8.48
N ALA A 21 4.15 -2.23 -9.20
CA ALA A 21 3.10 -2.16 -10.21
C ALA A 21 3.29 -3.22 -11.32
N GLN A 22 4.55 -3.53 -11.65
CA GLN A 22 4.91 -4.59 -12.62
C GLN A 22 4.90 -6.01 -12.03
N GLU A 23 4.53 -6.18 -10.75
CA GLU A 23 4.59 -7.44 -10.00
C GLU A 23 6.00 -8.05 -9.89
N ILE A 24 7.05 -7.26 -10.13
CA ILE A 24 8.46 -7.68 -10.01
C ILE A 24 8.94 -7.35 -8.59
N VAL A 25 8.62 -8.23 -7.64
CA VAL A 25 8.94 -8.03 -6.22
C VAL A 25 10.28 -8.62 -5.79
N THR A 26 10.84 -9.57 -6.54
CA THR A 26 12.06 -10.29 -6.14
C THR A 26 13.29 -9.39 -5.96
N PRO A 27 13.58 -8.40 -6.83
CA PRO A 27 14.74 -7.53 -6.63
C PRO A 27 14.55 -6.61 -5.41
N ALA A 28 13.34 -6.11 -5.21
CA ALA A 28 13.00 -5.29 -4.05
C ALA A 28 13.19 -6.07 -2.75
N THR A 29 12.77 -7.35 -2.69
CA THR A 29 12.99 -8.19 -1.50
C THR A 29 14.47 -8.41 -1.19
N VAL A 30 15.30 -8.70 -2.20
CA VAL A 30 16.75 -8.93 -2.00
C VAL A 30 17.43 -7.65 -1.51
N ILE A 31 17.09 -6.50 -2.09
CA ILE A 31 17.65 -5.20 -1.70
C ILE A 31 17.20 -4.82 -0.29
N ASN A 32 15.95 -5.08 0.07
CA ASN A 32 15.44 -4.83 1.42
C ASN A 32 16.19 -5.69 2.46
N VAL A 33 16.41 -6.98 2.18
CA VAL A 33 17.19 -7.86 3.06
C VAL A 33 18.63 -7.37 3.19
N LEU A 34 19.28 -6.99 2.09
CA LEU A 34 20.63 -6.41 2.12
C LEU A 34 20.67 -5.10 2.91
N SER A 35 19.66 -4.25 2.77
CA SER A 35 19.56 -2.97 3.51
C SER A 35 19.51 -3.19 5.02
N VAL A 36 18.84 -4.26 5.50
CA VAL A 36 18.87 -4.63 6.93
C VAL A 36 20.30 -4.95 7.39
N PHE A 37 21.06 -5.73 6.62
CA PHE A 37 22.46 -6.02 6.96
C PHE A 37 23.35 -4.78 6.92
N VAL A 38 23.16 -3.90 5.94
CA VAL A 38 23.85 -2.61 5.88
C VAL A 38 23.50 -1.75 7.09
N CYS A 39 22.24 -1.73 7.52
CA CYS A 39 21.81 -0.98 8.70
C CYS A 39 22.46 -1.52 9.97
N ILE A 40 22.50 -2.84 10.16
CA ILE A 40 23.16 -3.48 11.31
C ILE A 40 24.67 -3.16 11.31
N GLY A 41 25.34 -3.33 10.16
CA GLY A 41 26.76 -3.03 10.02
C GLY A 41 27.08 -1.55 10.25
N ALA A 42 26.29 -0.64 9.66
CA ALA A 42 26.45 0.79 9.84
C ALA A 42 26.20 1.22 11.29
N ASN A 43 25.19 0.66 11.97
CA ASN A 43 24.96 0.92 13.39
C ASN A 43 26.14 0.45 14.23
N TYR A 44 26.65 -0.76 14.00
CA TYR A 44 27.81 -1.27 14.74
C TYR A 44 29.05 -0.38 14.55
N VAL A 45 29.37 -0.05 13.31
CA VAL A 45 30.56 0.75 12.97
C VAL A 45 30.44 2.19 13.48
N LEU A 46 29.27 2.84 13.33
CA LEU A 46 29.10 4.23 13.72
C LEU A 46 28.94 4.39 15.24
N ILE A 47 28.40 3.41 15.95
CA ILE A 47 28.24 3.47 17.41
C ILE A 47 29.54 3.07 18.12
N PHE A 48 30.12 1.91 17.78
CA PHE A 48 31.27 1.35 18.49
C PHE A 48 32.63 1.75 17.89
N GLY A 49 32.66 2.21 16.64
CA GLY A 49 33.90 2.50 15.93
C GLY A 49 34.66 1.25 15.49
N ILE A 50 35.69 1.44 14.67
CA ILE A 50 36.63 0.37 14.30
C ILE A 50 38.02 0.83 14.79
N PRO A 51 38.48 0.35 15.95
CA PRO A 51 39.83 0.66 16.42
C PRO A 51 40.87 0.08 15.45
N PRO A 52 41.96 0.79 15.10
CA PRO A 52 42.39 2.13 15.54
C PRO A 52 41.98 3.30 14.61
N TYR A 53 41.16 3.06 13.59
CA TYR A 53 40.93 4.03 12.50
C TYR A 53 39.78 5.00 12.75
N PHE A 54 38.81 4.64 13.60
CA PHE A 54 37.62 5.46 13.83
C PHE A 54 37.11 5.30 15.26
N ASP A 55 37.14 6.40 16.02
CA ASP A 55 36.44 6.52 17.29
C ASP A 55 34.93 6.61 17.02
N GLY A 56 34.16 5.72 17.63
CA GLY A 56 32.70 5.66 17.43
C GLY A 56 32.02 6.99 17.75
N LEU A 57 30.99 7.32 16.97
CA LEU A 57 30.14 8.52 17.14
C LEU A 57 29.12 8.37 18.28
N GLY A 58 29.16 7.24 19.00
CA GLY A 58 28.26 6.93 20.10
C GLY A 58 26.79 6.99 19.67
N PHE A 59 25.96 7.67 20.47
CA PHE A 59 24.52 7.78 20.23
C PHE A 59 24.15 8.44 18.89
N ILE A 60 24.95 9.42 18.42
CA ILE A 60 24.71 10.13 17.15
C ILE A 60 24.91 9.18 15.95
N GLY A 61 25.67 8.10 16.12
CA GLY A 61 25.89 7.10 15.09
C GLY A 61 24.61 6.38 14.65
N SER A 62 23.61 6.22 15.52
CA SER A 62 22.37 5.49 15.21
C SER A 62 21.50 6.19 14.14
N PRO A 63 21.13 7.48 14.27
CA PRO A 63 20.38 8.16 13.22
C PRO A 63 21.16 8.29 11.92
N LEU A 64 22.49 8.44 11.98
CA LEU A 64 23.34 8.46 10.78
C LEU A 64 23.34 7.12 10.05
N ALA A 65 23.41 6.00 10.79
CA ALA A 65 23.29 4.66 10.22
C ALA A 65 21.95 4.47 9.50
N GLN A 66 20.86 4.95 10.11
CA GLN A 66 19.53 4.90 9.52
C GLN A 66 19.44 5.71 8.22
N CYS A 67 20.05 6.90 8.18
CA CYS A 67 20.14 7.72 6.97
C CYS A 67 20.89 6.99 5.85
N ILE A 68 22.02 6.34 6.16
CA ILE A 68 22.81 5.58 5.19
C ILE A 68 21.99 4.41 4.62
N ALA A 69 21.33 3.63 5.48
CA ALA A 69 20.50 2.50 5.04
C ALA A 69 19.32 2.96 4.16
N SER A 70 18.71 4.09 4.52
CA SER A 70 17.58 4.70 3.79
C SER A 70 17.99 5.27 2.43
N ILE A 71 19.23 5.76 2.29
CA ILE A 71 19.78 6.20 1.00
C ILE A 71 20.21 5.00 0.13
N PHE A 72 20.78 3.97 0.76
CA PHE A 72 21.27 2.76 0.09
C PHE A 72 20.15 1.99 -0.62
N GLN A 73 19.00 1.80 0.03
CA GLN A 73 17.88 1.01 -0.49
C GLN A 73 17.40 1.49 -1.88
N PRO A 74 17.07 2.77 -2.07
CA PRO A 74 16.62 3.24 -3.38
C PRO A 74 17.76 3.45 -4.39
N LEU A 75 18.99 3.77 -3.96
CA LEU A 75 20.15 3.80 -4.87
C LEU A 75 20.43 2.41 -5.47
N SER A 76 20.36 1.36 -4.65
CA SER A 76 20.55 -0.02 -5.08
C SER A 76 19.45 -0.48 -6.05
N LEU A 77 18.20 -0.06 -5.82
CA LEU A 77 17.08 -0.32 -6.73
C LEU A 77 17.29 0.36 -8.09
N ILE A 78 17.76 1.60 -8.11
CA ILE A 78 18.08 2.31 -9.35
C ILE A 78 19.24 1.63 -10.09
N LEU A 79 20.32 1.28 -9.39
CA LEU A 79 21.44 0.55 -9.98
C LEU A 79 21.00 -0.78 -10.58
N TYR A 80 20.19 -1.56 -9.85
CA TYR A 80 19.66 -2.82 -10.35
C TYR A 80 18.78 -2.63 -11.59
N ALA A 81 17.82 -1.70 -11.52
CA ALA A 81 16.87 -1.48 -12.61
C ALA A 81 17.56 -0.90 -13.86
N CYS A 82 18.48 0.06 -13.69
CA CYS A 82 19.19 0.74 -14.78
C CYS A 82 20.31 -0.11 -15.39
N TYR A 83 21.08 -0.79 -14.56
CA TYR A 83 22.34 -1.40 -14.98
C TYR A 83 22.23 -2.91 -15.23
N PHE A 84 21.41 -3.62 -14.45
CA PHE A 84 21.40 -5.09 -14.48
C PHE A 84 20.28 -5.70 -15.34
N GLN A 85 19.09 -5.10 -15.36
CA GLN A 85 17.92 -5.73 -16.02
C GLN A 85 17.33 -4.95 -17.22
N ARG A 86 17.73 -3.70 -17.47
CA ARG A 86 17.23 -2.86 -18.60
C ARG A 86 15.69 -2.87 -18.79
N HIS A 87 14.91 -3.10 -17.74
CA HIS A 87 13.43 -3.09 -17.82
C HIS A 87 12.86 -1.71 -18.19
N HIS A 88 13.69 -0.66 -18.08
CA HIS A 88 13.38 0.70 -18.53
C HIS A 88 13.18 0.79 -20.05
N GLU A 89 13.80 -0.06 -20.86
CA GLU A 89 13.69 0.04 -22.34
C GLU A 89 12.26 -0.19 -22.85
N LYS A 90 11.43 -0.95 -22.12
CA LYS A 90 10.04 -1.23 -22.52
C LYS A 90 9.00 -0.25 -21.99
N THR A 91 9.34 0.52 -20.95
CA THR A 91 8.35 1.32 -20.18
C THR A 91 8.72 2.79 -20.07
N TRP A 92 9.98 3.15 -20.35
CA TRP A 92 10.52 4.50 -20.17
C TRP A 92 11.21 5.01 -21.44
N TYR A 93 10.51 5.86 -22.19
CA TYR A 93 10.99 6.42 -23.47
C TYR A 93 11.91 7.65 -23.32
N GLY A 94 12.35 7.97 -22.10
CA GLY A 94 13.25 9.09 -21.80
C GLY A 94 12.61 10.24 -21.03
N PHE A 95 13.41 11.27 -20.72
CA PHE A 95 12.93 12.49 -20.07
C PHE A 95 12.24 13.39 -21.11
N THR A 96 10.93 13.53 -21.00
CA THR A 96 10.19 14.52 -21.79
C THR A 96 9.50 15.49 -20.84
N TRP A 97 9.65 16.79 -21.07
CA TRP A 97 8.96 17.84 -20.30
C TRP A 97 7.43 17.77 -20.44
N ALA A 98 6.92 16.99 -21.39
CA ALA A 98 5.51 16.63 -21.51
C ALA A 98 4.95 15.90 -20.27
N CYS A 99 5.80 15.24 -19.47
CA CYS A 99 5.38 14.64 -18.20
C CYS A 99 5.08 15.70 -17.12
N LEU A 100 5.56 16.93 -17.29
CA LEU A 100 5.36 18.06 -16.38
C LEU A 100 4.24 19.00 -16.85
N GLU A 101 3.28 18.47 -17.59
CA GLU A 101 2.06 19.17 -17.96
C GLU A 101 1.23 19.49 -16.70
N ARG A 102 0.76 20.75 -16.61
CA ARG A 102 0.12 21.30 -15.40
C ARG A 102 -1.06 20.45 -14.93
N ASP A 103 -1.85 19.91 -15.86
CA ASP A 103 -3.04 19.13 -15.53
C ASP A 103 -2.71 17.74 -15.01
N ARG A 104 -1.66 17.09 -15.55
CA ARG A 104 -1.14 15.81 -15.03
C ARG A 104 -0.57 15.97 -13.63
N VAL A 105 0.21 17.03 -13.39
CA VAL A 105 0.77 17.33 -12.08
C VAL A 105 -0.34 17.66 -11.07
N LYS A 106 -1.36 18.44 -11.47
CA LYS A 106 -2.50 18.76 -10.61
C LYS A 106 -3.30 17.50 -10.23
N ARG A 107 -3.61 16.62 -11.18
CA ARG A 107 -4.29 15.33 -10.92
C ARG A 107 -3.47 14.44 -9.98
N PHE A 108 -2.19 14.28 -10.25
CA PHE A 108 -1.27 13.53 -9.40
C PHE A 108 -1.21 14.07 -7.97
N LEU A 109 -1.05 15.40 -7.82
CA LEU A 109 -0.99 16.05 -6.51
C LEU A 109 -2.29 15.89 -5.75
N LEU A 110 -3.45 16.05 -6.39
CA LEU A 110 -4.74 15.95 -5.72
C LEU A 110 -5.00 14.53 -5.19
N LEU A 111 -4.67 13.50 -5.99
CA LEU A 111 -4.75 12.10 -5.57
C LEU A 111 -3.76 11.79 -4.44
N SER A 112 -2.50 12.19 -4.60
CA SER A 112 -1.44 11.93 -3.62
C SER A 112 -1.72 12.64 -2.30
N MET A 113 -2.20 13.87 -2.35
CA MET A 113 -2.60 14.64 -1.17
C MET A 113 -3.74 13.95 -0.41
N GLY A 114 -4.77 13.47 -1.12
CA GLY A 114 -5.86 12.72 -0.50
C GLY A 114 -5.37 11.47 0.24
N MET A 115 -4.50 10.68 -0.39
CA MET A 115 -3.92 9.49 0.25
C MET A 115 -3.01 9.85 1.43
N THR A 116 -2.22 10.92 1.31
CA THR A 116 -1.34 11.39 2.39
C THR A 116 -2.15 11.86 3.59
N ILE A 117 -3.25 12.59 3.37
CA ILE A 117 -4.16 13.03 4.43
C ILE A 117 -4.78 11.83 5.13
N ASN A 118 -5.23 10.81 4.39
CA ASN A 118 -5.76 9.58 4.99
C ASN A 118 -4.75 8.92 5.93
N MET A 119 -3.51 8.74 5.46
CA MET A 119 -2.45 8.11 6.25
C MET A 119 -2.07 8.95 7.47
N ALA A 120 -1.98 10.28 7.31
CA ALA A 120 -1.70 11.20 8.41
C ALA A 120 -2.83 11.21 9.46
N MET A 121 -4.09 11.21 9.02
CA MET A 121 -5.25 11.15 9.92
C MET A 121 -5.27 9.87 10.76
N ASP A 122 -4.83 8.75 10.19
CA ASP A 122 -4.77 7.49 10.92
C ASP A 122 -3.67 7.51 11.98
N GLU A 123 -2.46 7.98 11.62
CA GLU A 123 -1.32 8.08 12.54
C GLU A 123 -1.53 9.10 13.68
N TRP A 124 -2.13 10.24 13.35
CA TRP A 124 -2.36 11.31 14.33
C TRP A 124 -3.33 10.88 15.44
N VAL A 125 -4.33 10.06 15.13
CA VAL A 125 -5.24 9.55 16.17
C VAL A 125 -4.51 8.68 17.17
N TYR A 126 -3.59 7.83 16.72
CA TYR A 126 -2.77 7.02 17.63
C TYR A 126 -1.74 7.85 18.42
N SER A 127 -1.24 8.93 17.83
CA SER A 127 -0.40 9.92 18.54
C SER A 127 -1.17 10.60 19.67
N ILE A 128 -2.43 10.99 19.42
CA ILE A 128 -3.30 11.58 20.45
C ILE A 128 -3.68 10.52 21.49
N ALA A 129 -4.01 9.29 21.09
CA ALA A 129 -4.30 8.20 22.03
C ALA A 129 -3.10 7.88 22.94
N THR A 130 -1.88 7.92 22.40
CA THR A 130 -0.64 7.81 23.19
C THR A 130 -0.47 9.01 24.13
N SER A 131 -0.87 10.21 23.71
CA SER A 131 -0.91 11.38 24.60
C SER A 131 -1.92 11.18 25.74
N LEU A 132 -3.08 10.54 25.49
CA LEU A 132 -4.01 10.16 26.57
C LEU A 132 -3.39 9.12 27.52
N ALA A 133 -2.65 8.14 27.00
CA ALA A 133 -1.91 7.19 27.83
C ALA A 133 -0.86 7.88 28.72
N SER A 134 -0.21 8.94 28.21
CA SER A 134 0.74 9.73 28.99
C SER A 134 0.10 10.46 30.17
N TYR A 135 -1.16 10.87 30.05
CA TYR A 135 -1.91 11.52 31.13
C TYR A 135 -2.25 10.56 32.28
N LEU A 136 -2.45 9.27 31.98
CA LEU A 136 -2.75 8.22 32.97
C LEU A 136 -1.52 7.81 33.81
N GLY A 137 -0.31 8.17 33.39
CA GLY A 137 0.91 7.97 34.14
C GLY A 137 2.03 7.27 33.35
N PRO A 138 3.26 7.29 33.89
CA PRO A 138 4.44 6.78 33.20
C PRO A 138 4.39 5.27 32.95
N VAL A 139 3.83 4.48 33.88
CA VAL A 139 3.70 3.02 33.73
C VAL A 139 2.78 2.65 32.57
N VAL A 140 1.63 3.33 32.46
CA VAL A 140 0.66 3.14 31.36
C VAL A 140 1.29 3.54 30.03
N LEU A 141 2.01 4.66 29.98
CA LEU A 141 2.71 5.11 28.78
C LEU A 141 3.77 4.11 28.32
N SER A 142 4.61 3.61 29.22
CA SER A 142 5.61 2.59 28.90
C SER A 142 4.97 1.29 28.41
N ALA A 143 3.85 0.86 29.03
CA ALA A 143 3.12 -0.34 28.62
C ALA A 143 2.52 -0.16 27.22
N ASN A 144 1.92 1.00 26.95
CA ASN A 144 1.37 1.36 25.66
C ASN A 144 2.44 1.36 24.57
N SER A 145 3.63 1.93 24.83
CA SER A 145 4.75 1.93 23.89
C SER A 145 5.23 0.51 23.54
N ILE A 146 5.28 -0.41 24.52
CA ILE A 146 5.61 -1.82 24.25
C ILE A 146 4.53 -2.47 23.37
N LEU A 147 3.24 -2.21 23.64
CA LEU A 147 2.15 -2.72 22.81
C LEU A 147 2.18 -2.15 21.38
N PHE A 148 2.51 -0.87 21.18
CA PHE A 148 2.70 -0.30 19.85
C PHE A 148 3.90 -0.91 19.10
N ASN A 149 5.01 -1.19 19.79
CA ASN A 149 6.12 -1.91 19.18
C ASN A 149 5.71 -3.32 18.74
N LEU A 150 4.91 -4.01 19.55
CA LEU A 150 4.34 -5.31 19.21
C LEU A 150 3.36 -5.21 18.03
N TRP A 151 2.53 -4.16 17.99
CA TRP A 151 1.63 -3.88 16.87
C TRP A 151 2.42 -3.74 15.57
N ASN A 152 3.49 -2.92 15.56
CA ASN A 152 4.31 -2.69 14.37
C ASN A 152 4.94 -3.99 13.82
N LEU A 153 5.37 -4.89 14.72
CA LEU A 153 5.88 -6.20 14.32
C LEU A 153 4.80 -7.05 13.62
N VAL A 154 3.60 -7.09 14.18
CA VAL A 154 2.49 -7.88 13.61
C VAL A 154 1.93 -7.23 12.35
N PHE A 155 1.88 -5.90 12.29
CA PHE A 155 1.47 -5.11 11.14
C PHE A 155 2.22 -5.49 9.86
N GLY A 156 3.53 -5.67 9.96
CA GLY A 156 4.35 -6.09 8.82
C GLY A 156 3.90 -7.42 8.20
N VAL A 157 3.36 -8.35 8.99
CA VAL A 157 2.94 -9.68 8.53
C VAL A 157 1.69 -9.58 7.66
N TYR A 158 0.63 -8.91 8.12
CA TYR A 158 -0.61 -8.82 7.36
C TYR A 158 -0.57 -7.75 6.27
N TRP A 159 0.20 -6.67 6.45
CA TRP A 159 0.49 -5.73 5.36
C TRP A 159 1.20 -6.38 4.18
N GLY A 160 2.01 -7.42 4.43
CA GLY A 160 2.61 -8.26 3.41
C GLY A 160 1.62 -8.94 2.46
N PHE A 161 0.36 -9.13 2.89
CA PHE A 161 -0.74 -9.63 2.03
C PHE A 161 -1.59 -8.49 1.45
N GLY A 162 -1.70 -7.36 2.17
CA GLY A 162 -2.42 -6.17 1.71
C GLY A 162 -1.81 -5.56 0.44
N LEU A 163 -0.49 -5.30 0.45
CA LEU A 163 0.20 -4.64 -0.65
C LEU A 163 0.11 -5.42 -2.00
N PRO A 164 0.35 -6.75 -2.06
CA PRO A 164 0.14 -7.49 -3.30
C PRO A 164 -1.33 -7.50 -3.78
N THR A 165 -2.28 -7.50 -2.84
CA THR A 165 -3.71 -7.44 -3.16
C THR A 165 -4.06 -6.10 -3.81
N GLN A 166 -3.59 -4.99 -3.22
CA GLN A 166 -3.72 -3.64 -3.78
C GLN A 166 -3.19 -3.56 -5.21
N VAL A 167 -1.95 -4.00 -5.43
CA VAL A 167 -1.30 -3.98 -6.75
C VAL A 167 -2.11 -4.78 -7.78
N ARG A 168 -2.50 -6.02 -7.45
CA ARG A 168 -3.23 -6.88 -8.38
C ARG A 168 -4.62 -6.36 -8.69
N VAL A 169 -5.34 -5.83 -7.69
CA VAL A 169 -6.65 -5.21 -7.92
C VAL A 169 -6.51 -3.99 -8.84
N ALA A 170 -5.52 -3.12 -8.59
CA ALA A 170 -5.24 -1.97 -9.46
C ALA A 170 -4.92 -2.42 -10.91
N ASN A 171 -4.12 -3.48 -11.07
CA ASN A 171 -3.77 -4.04 -12.38
C ASN A 171 -4.98 -4.65 -13.11
N PHE A 172 -5.84 -5.39 -12.42
CA PHE A 172 -7.04 -5.98 -13.04
C PHE A 172 -8.09 -4.93 -13.39
N LEU A 173 -8.26 -3.90 -12.57
CA LEU A 173 -9.14 -2.77 -12.90
C LEU A 173 -8.60 -1.98 -14.10
N GLY A 174 -7.29 -1.70 -14.12
CA GLY A 174 -6.63 -1.05 -15.26
C GLY A 174 -6.72 -1.86 -16.56
N SER A 175 -6.74 -3.20 -16.49
CA SER A 175 -6.91 -4.07 -17.67
C SER A 175 -8.37 -4.40 -18.02
N TYR A 176 -9.33 -3.69 -17.41
CA TYR A 176 -10.76 -3.88 -17.60
C TYR A 176 -11.25 -5.31 -17.33
N GLN A 177 -10.81 -5.90 -16.21
CA GLN A 177 -11.19 -7.24 -15.77
C GLN A 177 -11.83 -7.21 -14.37
N PRO A 178 -13.06 -6.67 -14.23
CA PRO A 178 -13.70 -6.45 -12.93
C PRO A 178 -13.93 -7.74 -12.13
N GLU A 179 -14.28 -8.85 -12.79
CA GLU A 179 -14.49 -10.15 -12.13
C GLU A 179 -13.18 -10.71 -11.53
N ARG A 180 -12.04 -10.52 -12.21
CA ARG A 180 -10.74 -10.94 -11.69
C ARG A 180 -10.28 -10.03 -10.55
N ALA A 181 -10.58 -8.73 -10.61
CA ALA A 181 -10.32 -7.80 -9.53
C ALA A 181 -11.10 -8.19 -8.26
N LYS A 182 -12.39 -8.52 -8.38
CA LYS A 182 -13.24 -8.98 -7.28
C LYS A 182 -12.74 -10.31 -6.69
N THR A 183 -12.36 -11.27 -7.54
CA THR A 183 -11.81 -12.56 -7.08
C THR A 183 -10.49 -12.35 -6.33
N THR A 184 -9.63 -11.46 -6.83
CA THR A 184 -8.35 -11.11 -6.20
C THR A 184 -8.56 -10.47 -4.84
N MET A 185 -9.53 -9.55 -4.71
CA MET A 185 -9.93 -8.98 -3.42
C MET A 185 -10.32 -10.08 -2.44
N LEU A 186 -11.18 -11.03 -2.85
CA LEU A 186 -11.63 -12.11 -1.95
C LEU A 186 -10.48 -13.02 -1.50
N VAL A 187 -9.60 -13.41 -2.42
CA VAL A 187 -8.41 -14.23 -2.07
C VAL A 187 -7.48 -13.46 -1.14
N GLY A 188 -7.20 -12.19 -1.44
CA GLY A 188 -6.39 -11.32 -0.60
C GLY A 188 -6.98 -11.14 0.79
N PHE A 189 -8.30 -10.94 0.88
CA PHE A 189 -9.03 -10.82 2.13
C PHE A 189 -8.93 -12.09 2.97
N VAL A 190 -9.16 -13.28 2.39
CA VAL A 190 -9.05 -14.55 3.13
C VAL A 190 -7.63 -14.78 3.64
N LEU A 191 -6.62 -14.59 2.79
CA LEU A 191 -5.22 -14.78 3.17
C LEU A 191 -4.76 -13.76 4.22
N GLY A 192 -5.08 -12.48 4.03
CA GLY A 192 -4.75 -11.41 4.97
C GLY A 192 -5.47 -11.56 6.32
N THR A 193 -6.74 -12.00 6.29
CA THR A 193 -7.50 -12.34 7.51
C THR A 193 -6.83 -13.50 8.26
N ALA A 194 -6.48 -14.57 7.55
CA ALA A 194 -5.81 -15.72 8.15
C ALA A 194 -4.46 -15.33 8.77
N ALA A 195 -3.70 -14.47 8.09
CA ALA A 195 -2.42 -13.94 8.59
C ALA A 195 -2.61 -13.05 9.84
N SER A 196 -3.60 -12.16 9.82
CA SER A 196 -3.88 -11.25 10.94
C SER A 196 -4.39 -12.01 12.17
N VAL A 197 -5.41 -12.86 12.01
CA VAL A 197 -5.96 -13.68 13.11
C VAL A 197 -4.91 -14.67 13.62
N GLY A 198 -4.15 -15.28 12.73
CA GLY A 198 -3.05 -16.18 13.09
C GLY A 198 -1.97 -15.47 13.92
N SER A 199 -1.59 -14.26 13.53
CA SER A 199 -0.60 -13.46 14.27
C SER A 199 -1.12 -13.01 15.63
N ALA A 200 -2.38 -12.58 15.71
CA ALA A 200 -3.03 -12.24 16.98
C ALA A 200 -3.10 -13.46 17.92
N LEU A 201 -3.38 -14.66 17.38
CA LEU A 201 -3.40 -15.91 18.13
C LEU A 201 -2.01 -16.29 18.65
N VAL A 202 -0.97 -16.15 17.83
CA VAL A 202 0.42 -16.38 18.25
C VAL A 202 0.80 -15.44 19.40
N VAL A 203 0.48 -14.14 19.28
CA VAL A 203 0.73 -13.17 20.35
C VAL A 203 -0.02 -13.54 21.64
N TYR A 204 -1.27 -13.99 21.51
CA TYR A 204 -2.07 -14.38 22.67
C TYR A 204 -1.54 -15.62 23.38
N ILE A 205 -1.15 -16.66 22.62
CA ILE A 205 -0.61 -17.92 23.17
C ILE A 205 0.76 -17.67 23.83
N PHE A 206 1.64 -16.93 23.17
CA PHE A 206 2.99 -16.64 23.65
C PHE A 206 3.08 -15.33 24.44
N ARG A 207 1.96 -14.85 25.02
CA ARG A 207 1.90 -13.55 25.70
C ARG A 207 2.89 -13.40 26.86
N TYR A 208 3.12 -14.45 27.65
CA TYR A 208 4.06 -14.41 28.77
C TYR A 208 5.52 -14.26 28.33
N PRO A 209 6.07 -15.14 27.46
CA PRO A 209 7.46 -15.00 27.01
C PRO A 209 7.70 -13.75 26.17
N ILE A 210 6.73 -13.31 25.35
CA ILE A 210 6.87 -12.09 24.55
C ILE A 210 7.01 -10.87 25.46
N VAL A 211 6.11 -10.70 26.44
CA VAL A 211 6.15 -9.53 27.32
C VAL A 211 7.39 -9.57 28.22
N ALA A 212 7.80 -10.75 28.69
CA ALA A 212 9.04 -10.91 29.46
C ALA A 212 10.32 -10.54 28.67
N ALA A 213 10.31 -10.66 27.35
CA ALA A 213 11.42 -10.26 26.50
C ALA A 213 11.56 -8.73 26.36
N PHE A 214 10.46 -7.98 26.53
CA PHE A 214 10.48 -6.51 26.44
C PHE A 214 10.89 -5.84 27.76
N THR A 215 10.48 -6.38 28.90
CA THR A 215 10.76 -5.76 30.20
C THR A 215 10.88 -6.78 31.32
N PRO A 216 11.86 -6.64 32.23
CA PRO A 216 11.95 -7.43 33.46
C PRO A 216 11.04 -6.91 34.59
N ASP A 217 10.41 -5.74 34.44
CA ASP A 217 9.61 -5.11 35.50
C ASP A 217 8.21 -5.74 35.64
N ALA A 218 7.93 -6.32 36.82
CA ALA A 218 6.69 -7.02 37.11
C ALA A 218 5.44 -6.12 37.09
N GLU A 219 5.56 -4.84 37.50
CA GLU A 219 4.43 -3.91 37.48
C GLU A 219 4.00 -3.58 36.04
N LEU A 220 5.01 -3.39 35.18
CA LEU A 220 4.80 -3.14 33.75
C LEU A 220 4.22 -4.37 33.04
N GLN A 221 4.72 -5.57 33.36
CA GLN A 221 4.18 -6.83 32.83
C GLN A 221 2.71 -7.02 33.21
N ALA A 222 2.34 -6.78 34.47
CA ALA A 222 0.95 -6.89 34.93
C ALA A 222 0.03 -5.95 34.15
N THR A 223 0.44 -4.70 33.95
CA THR A 223 -0.31 -3.69 33.19
C THR A 223 -0.51 -4.12 31.73
N ILE A 224 0.53 -4.63 31.08
CA ILE A 224 0.46 -5.12 29.70
C ILE A 224 -0.47 -6.34 29.62
N HIS A 225 -0.34 -7.31 30.53
CA HIS A 225 -1.15 -8.52 30.52
C HIS A 225 -2.66 -8.28 30.68
N LEU A 226 -3.05 -7.19 31.34
CA LEU A 226 -4.46 -6.77 31.43
C LEU A 226 -5.00 -6.28 30.09
N ALA A 227 -4.19 -5.55 29.32
CA ALA A 227 -4.60 -4.98 28.03
C ALA A 227 -4.39 -5.93 26.84
N LEU A 228 -3.50 -6.92 26.96
CA LEU A 228 -3.06 -7.78 25.86
C LEU A 228 -4.19 -8.57 25.17
N PRO A 229 -5.20 -9.13 25.87
CA PRO A 229 -6.33 -9.79 25.20
C PRO A 229 -7.13 -8.84 24.30
N ILE A 230 -7.33 -7.60 24.75
CA ILE A 230 -8.06 -6.57 24.01
C ILE A 230 -7.22 -6.10 22.81
N PHE A 231 -5.92 -5.95 23.02
CA PHE A 231 -4.95 -5.69 21.96
C PHE A 231 -5.00 -6.76 20.86
N CYS A 232 -5.04 -8.05 21.21
CA CYS A 232 -5.14 -9.12 20.21
C CYS A 232 -6.41 -9.02 19.35
N ILE A 233 -7.54 -8.63 19.95
CA ILE A 233 -8.78 -8.36 19.21
C ILE A 233 -8.60 -7.17 18.27
N GLY A 234 -7.97 -6.09 18.76
CA GLY A 234 -7.66 -4.90 17.96
C GLY A 234 -6.77 -5.21 16.76
N VAL A 235 -5.71 -6.01 16.95
CA VAL A 235 -4.82 -6.45 15.87
C VAL A 235 -5.55 -7.29 14.83
N ALA A 236 -6.42 -8.20 15.26
CA ALA A 236 -7.21 -9.02 14.35
C ALA A 236 -8.14 -8.15 13.49
N LEU A 237 -8.84 -7.19 14.11
CA LEU A 237 -9.73 -6.25 13.42
C LEU A 237 -8.97 -5.30 12.50
N SER A 238 -7.81 -4.79 12.94
CA SER A 238 -6.95 -3.92 12.13
C SER A 238 -6.52 -4.63 10.85
N GLY A 239 -6.14 -5.91 10.91
CA GLY A 239 -5.77 -6.64 9.72
C GLY A 239 -6.94 -6.86 8.74
N LEU A 240 -8.15 -7.11 9.25
CA LEU A 240 -9.36 -7.17 8.41
C LEU A 240 -9.61 -5.85 7.68
N HIS A 241 -9.55 -4.74 8.41
CA HIS A 241 -9.75 -3.41 7.86
C HIS A 241 -8.66 -3.06 6.84
N LEU A 242 -7.38 -3.29 7.18
CA LEU A 242 -6.25 -2.88 6.36
C LEU A 242 -6.25 -3.55 4.99
N VAL A 243 -6.62 -4.84 4.91
CA VAL A 243 -6.67 -5.54 3.62
C VAL A 243 -7.77 -4.97 2.73
N LEU A 244 -8.92 -4.62 3.29
CA LEU A 244 -9.99 -3.94 2.54
C LEU A 244 -9.59 -2.51 2.16
N ALA A 245 -8.89 -1.79 3.04
CA ALA A 245 -8.36 -0.47 2.74
C ALA A 245 -7.36 -0.50 1.58
N ALA A 246 -6.47 -1.49 1.55
CA ALA A 246 -5.51 -1.70 0.46
C ALA A 246 -6.21 -1.88 -0.90
N VAL A 247 -7.37 -2.54 -0.93
CA VAL A 247 -8.20 -2.71 -2.15
C VAL A 247 -8.77 -1.36 -2.62
N VAL A 248 -9.30 -0.56 -1.70
CA VAL A 248 -9.83 0.78 -2.01
C VAL A 248 -8.72 1.77 -2.40
N GLU A 249 -7.54 1.64 -1.80
CA GLU A 249 -6.35 2.36 -2.25
C GLU A 249 -5.93 1.94 -3.67
N GLY A 250 -6.04 0.65 -4.00
CA GLY A 250 -5.82 0.14 -5.36
C GLY A 250 -6.83 0.68 -6.38
N MET A 251 -8.04 1.04 -5.94
CA MET A 251 -9.05 1.76 -6.72
C MET A 251 -8.81 3.27 -6.76
N SER A 252 -7.80 3.79 -6.05
CA SER A 252 -7.47 5.22 -5.94
C SER A 252 -8.59 6.13 -5.40
N LEU A 253 -9.48 5.58 -4.58
CA LEU A 253 -10.62 6.29 -3.99
C LEU A 253 -10.24 7.00 -2.67
N ALA A 254 -9.35 7.99 -2.76
CA ALA A 254 -8.80 8.68 -1.60
C ALA A 254 -9.88 9.36 -0.72
N SER A 255 -10.91 9.97 -1.31
CA SER A 255 -11.98 10.63 -0.57
C SER A 255 -12.79 9.66 0.31
N THR A 256 -13.04 8.45 -0.19
CA THR A 256 -13.74 7.42 0.57
C THR A 256 -12.93 6.99 1.79
N LEU A 257 -11.63 6.77 1.61
CA LEU A 257 -10.72 6.43 2.71
C LEU A 257 -10.69 7.52 3.79
N VAL A 258 -10.50 8.78 3.39
CA VAL A 258 -10.51 9.92 4.32
C VAL A 258 -11.82 10.00 5.12
N CYS A 259 -12.96 9.76 4.47
CA CYS A 259 -14.26 9.76 5.15
C CYS A 259 -14.37 8.62 6.18
N ILE A 260 -14.02 7.39 5.79
CA ILE A 260 -14.08 6.20 6.66
C ILE A 260 -13.11 6.36 7.84
N THR A 261 -11.87 6.81 7.60
CA THR A 261 -10.86 7.06 8.65
C THR A 261 -11.28 8.21 9.55
N GLY A 262 -11.86 9.28 9.00
CA GLY A 262 -12.42 10.38 9.79
C GLY A 262 -13.51 9.91 10.75
N VAL A 263 -14.47 9.12 10.29
CA VAL A 263 -15.53 8.60 11.16
C VAL A 263 -14.99 7.56 12.14
N GLY A 264 -14.25 6.56 11.67
CA GLY A 264 -13.76 5.46 12.48
C GLY A 264 -12.71 5.87 13.51
N SER A 265 -11.66 6.59 13.10
CA SER A 265 -10.57 7.01 13.99
C SER A 265 -10.93 8.25 14.80
N TRP A 266 -11.55 9.27 14.21
CA TRP A 266 -11.73 10.54 14.92
C TRP A 266 -13.07 10.63 15.65
N ALA A 267 -14.17 10.16 15.06
CA ALA A 267 -15.49 10.26 15.69
C ALA A 267 -15.81 9.09 16.64
N ILE A 268 -15.17 7.93 16.46
CA ILE A 268 -15.44 6.73 17.25
C ILE A 268 -14.26 6.36 18.16
N LEU A 269 -13.08 6.08 17.59
CA LEU A 269 -11.92 5.60 18.36
C LEU A 269 -11.52 6.59 19.46
N LEU A 270 -11.29 7.86 19.10
CA LEU A 270 -10.77 8.84 20.04
C LEU A 270 -11.74 9.14 21.20
N PRO A 271 -13.04 9.41 20.96
CA PRO A 271 -14.01 9.57 22.06
C PRO A 271 -14.17 8.31 22.90
N ALA A 272 -14.21 7.13 22.28
CA ALA A 272 -14.33 5.87 23.02
C ALA A 272 -13.10 5.62 23.90
N ALA A 273 -11.89 5.86 23.38
CA ALA A 273 -10.66 5.75 24.15
C ALA A 273 -10.64 6.73 25.34
N TYR A 274 -11.11 7.96 25.15
CA TYR A 274 -11.22 8.94 26.24
C TYR A 274 -12.23 8.50 27.31
N VAL A 275 -13.43 8.08 26.90
CA VAL A 275 -14.48 7.66 27.84
C VAL A 275 -14.06 6.41 28.61
N PHE A 276 -13.59 5.37 27.92
CA PHE A 276 -13.24 4.10 28.57
C PHE A 276 -11.96 4.23 29.39
N GLY A 277 -10.94 4.90 28.86
CA GLY A 277 -9.65 5.05 29.52
C GLY A 277 -9.71 5.97 30.74
N ILE A 278 -10.31 7.15 30.58
CA ILE A 278 -10.26 8.23 31.59
C ILE A 278 -11.56 8.31 32.39
N VAL A 279 -12.72 8.46 31.73
CA VAL A 279 -14.00 8.70 32.44
C VAL A 279 -14.43 7.49 33.25
N TRP A 280 -14.31 6.29 32.69
CA TRP A 280 -14.60 5.03 33.40
C TRP A 280 -13.41 4.45 34.16
N ASN A 281 -12.28 5.16 34.16
CA ASN A 281 -11.08 4.81 34.90
C ASN A 281 -10.59 3.37 34.63
N GLN A 282 -10.75 2.86 33.40
CA GLN A 282 -10.24 1.54 33.02
C GLN A 282 -8.76 1.57 32.60
N GLY A 283 -8.13 2.75 32.56
CA GLY A 283 -6.71 2.90 32.25
C GLY A 283 -6.35 2.38 30.85
N LEU A 284 -5.28 1.58 30.76
CA LEU A 284 -4.77 1.04 29.49
C LEU A 284 -5.78 0.14 28.76
N PRO A 285 -6.45 -0.84 29.39
CA PRO A 285 -7.54 -1.60 28.77
C PRO A 285 -8.62 -0.74 28.10
N GLY A 286 -9.02 0.36 28.72
CA GLY A 286 -10.03 1.27 28.17
C GLY A 286 -9.59 1.94 26.87
N LEU A 287 -8.33 2.36 26.78
CA LEU A 287 -7.77 2.93 25.56
C LEU A 287 -7.81 1.92 24.40
N TRP A 288 -7.45 0.66 24.66
CA TRP A 288 -7.47 -0.39 23.65
C TRP A 288 -8.89 -0.80 23.23
N TRP A 289 -9.87 -0.74 24.12
CA TRP A 289 -11.28 -0.88 23.73
C TRP A 289 -11.74 0.21 22.77
N GLY A 290 -11.25 1.45 22.95
CA GLY A 290 -11.45 2.52 21.98
C GLY A 290 -10.90 2.17 20.60
N SER A 291 -9.66 1.65 20.53
CA SER A 291 -9.05 1.15 19.30
C SER A 291 -9.86 0.03 18.64
N VAL A 292 -10.32 -0.96 19.43
CA VAL A 292 -11.18 -2.05 18.94
C VAL A 292 -12.46 -1.53 18.30
N LEU A 293 -13.16 -0.59 18.94
CA LEU A 293 -14.39 0.00 18.37
C LEU A 293 -14.11 0.80 17.10
N GLY A 294 -13.01 1.56 17.06
CA GLY A 294 -12.57 2.30 15.89
C GLY A 294 -12.30 1.38 14.69
N GLU A 295 -11.45 0.38 14.87
CA GLU A 295 -11.09 -0.58 13.82
C GLU A 295 -12.30 -1.41 13.37
N LEU A 296 -13.18 -1.81 14.30
CA LEU A 296 -14.43 -2.48 13.95
C LEU A 296 -15.33 -1.60 13.07
N ALA A 297 -15.49 -0.32 13.45
CA ALA A 297 -16.30 0.61 12.68
C ALA A 297 -15.73 0.84 11.28
N LYS A 298 -14.41 1.04 11.16
CA LYS A 298 -13.73 1.15 9.86
C LYS A 298 -13.94 -0.10 9.01
N PHE A 299 -13.76 -1.28 9.60
CA PHE A 299 -13.98 -2.55 8.92
C PHE A 299 -15.42 -2.67 8.39
N VAL A 300 -16.42 -2.41 9.23
CA VAL A 300 -17.84 -2.49 8.84
C VAL A 300 -18.17 -1.49 7.73
N MET A 301 -17.71 -0.24 7.84
CA MET A 301 -17.92 0.77 6.80
C MET A 301 -17.25 0.39 5.48
N MET A 302 -16.01 -0.14 5.52
CA MET A 302 -15.28 -0.56 4.34
C MET A 302 -15.90 -1.79 3.67
N ALA A 303 -16.30 -2.78 4.47
CA ALA A 303 -16.97 -3.98 3.99
C ALA A 303 -18.33 -3.64 3.37
N PHE A 304 -19.10 -2.74 4.00
CA PHE A 304 -20.35 -2.24 3.44
C PHE A 304 -20.12 -1.52 2.12
N PHE A 305 -19.16 -0.60 2.06
CA PHE A 305 -18.80 0.12 0.84
C PHE A 305 -18.43 -0.83 -0.31
N LEU A 306 -17.51 -1.76 -0.08
CA LEU A 306 -17.07 -2.75 -1.07
C LEU A 306 -18.17 -3.74 -1.48
N SER A 307 -19.14 -4.02 -0.60
CA SER A 307 -20.30 -4.88 -0.95
C SER A 307 -21.28 -4.20 -1.91
N ARG A 308 -21.30 -2.87 -1.95
CA ARG A 308 -22.21 -2.05 -2.76
C ARG A 308 -21.57 -1.51 -4.03
N ILE A 309 -20.26 -1.64 -4.16
CA ILE A 309 -19.52 -1.04 -5.28
C ILE A 309 -19.80 -1.80 -6.59
N ASN A 310 -19.99 -1.04 -7.67
CA ASN A 310 -20.03 -1.61 -9.00
C ASN A 310 -18.60 -1.75 -9.55
N TRP A 311 -18.13 -2.98 -9.66
CA TRP A 311 -16.76 -3.29 -10.13
C TRP A 311 -16.52 -2.87 -11.58
N GLU A 312 -17.57 -2.91 -12.42
CA GLU A 312 -17.50 -2.49 -13.82
C GLU A 312 -17.30 -0.98 -13.93
N GLU A 313 -18.07 -0.20 -13.17
CA GLU A 313 -17.93 1.25 -13.08
C GLU A 313 -16.53 1.66 -12.60
N MET A 314 -15.98 0.93 -11.61
CA MET A 314 -14.61 1.17 -11.13
C MET A 314 -13.54 0.82 -12.17
N ALA A 315 -13.78 -0.19 -13.01
CA ALA A 315 -12.88 -0.52 -14.12
C ALA A 315 -12.89 0.58 -15.19
N ILE A 316 -14.07 1.12 -15.53
CA ILE A 316 -14.21 2.27 -16.43
C ILE A 316 -13.47 3.49 -15.85
N LEU A 317 -13.68 3.77 -14.57
CA LEU A 317 -13.01 4.88 -13.88
C LEU A 317 -11.48 4.73 -13.89
N ALA A 318 -10.97 3.51 -13.67
CA ALA A 318 -9.54 3.23 -13.73
C ALA A 318 -8.96 3.47 -15.14
N VAL A 319 -9.68 3.07 -16.20
CA VAL A 319 -9.29 3.34 -17.60
C VAL A 319 -9.23 4.85 -17.84
N LYS A 320 -10.29 5.59 -17.47
CA LYS A 320 -10.38 7.06 -17.62
C LYS A 320 -9.25 7.79 -16.88
N MET A 321 -8.88 7.31 -15.69
CA MET A 321 -7.77 7.87 -14.91
C MET A 321 -6.39 7.53 -15.47
N SER A 322 -6.25 6.43 -16.23
CA SER A 322 -4.97 5.98 -16.79
C SER A 322 -4.51 6.78 -18.01
N GLU A 323 -5.42 7.22 -18.86
CA GLU A 323 -5.06 7.85 -20.16
C GLU A 323 -5.18 9.39 -20.15
N GLY A 324 -5.96 9.96 -19.23
CA GLY A 324 -6.18 11.41 -19.12
C GLY A 324 -7.09 11.96 -20.22
N GLU A 325 -8.13 12.73 -19.82
CA GLU A 325 -9.15 13.37 -20.70
C GLU A 325 -9.42 12.62 -22.02
N LEU A 326 -9.89 11.38 -21.89
CA LEU A 326 -10.60 10.70 -22.98
C LEU A 326 -12.06 11.16 -22.95
N ASP A 327 -12.61 11.49 -24.12
CA ASP A 327 -14.06 11.61 -24.29
C ASP A 327 -14.71 10.23 -24.13
N ASP A 328 -16.00 10.18 -23.78
CA ASP A 328 -16.68 8.93 -23.41
C ASP A 328 -16.66 7.89 -24.55
N ASP A 329 -16.67 8.33 -25.82
CA ASP A 329 -16.53 7.46 -27.01
C ASP A 329 -15.12 6.82 -27.12
N GLU A 330 -14.07 7.52 -26.68
CA GLU A 330 -12.70 7.01 -26.70
C GLU A 330 -12.46 6.02 -25.55
N VAL A 331 -13.10 6.26 -24.40
CA VAL A 331 -13.11 5.31 -23.28
C VAL A 331 -13.77 4.00 -23.72
N GLU A 332 -14.90 4.06 -24.43
CA GLU A 332 -15.59 2.87 -24.93
C GLU A 332 -14.71 2.06 -25.90
N ALA A 333 -14.02 2.74 -26.83
CA ALA A 333 -13.11 2.09 -27.77
C ALA A 333 -11.92 1.39 -27.07
N ASP A 334 -11.29 2.05 -26.09
CA ASP A 334 -10.16 1.47 -25.34
C ASP A 334 -10.63 0.32 -24.42
N VAL A 335 -11.81 0.43 -23.82
CA VAL A 335 -12.47 -0.67 -23.09
C VAL A 335 -12.65 -1.89 -23.99
N ILE A 336 -13.21 -1.72 -25.19
CA ILE A 336 -13.41 -2.81 -26.15
C ILE A 336 -12.07 -3.42 -26.56
N GLN A 337 -11.03 -2.61 -26.75
CA GLN A 337 -9.68 -3.07 -27.08
C GLN A 337 -9.06 -3.91 -25.95
N ARG A 338 -9.16 -3.45 -24.70
CA ARG A 338 -8.66 -4.15 -23.51
C ARG A 338 -9.41 -5.47 -23.28
N MET A 339 -10.74 -5.48 -23.43
CA MET A 339 -11.57 -6.69 -23.39
C MET A 339 -11.11 -7.73 -24.42
N THR A 340 -11.00 -7.33 -25.69
CA THR A 340 -10.59 -8.22 -26.79
C THR A 340 -9.20 -8.82 -26.55
N ARG A 341 -8.26 -8.02 -26.04
CA ARG A 341 -6.90 -8.47 -25.72
C ARG A 341 -6.88 -9.49 -24.58
N SER A 342 -7.69 -9.28 -23.54
CA SER A 342 -7.80 -10.22 -22.41
C SER A 342 -8.33 -11.60 -22.80
N MET A 343 -9.21 -11.67 -23.82
CA MET A 343 -9.76 -12.92 -24.35
C MET A 343 -8.76 -13.67 -25.24
N SER A 344 -7.85 -12.94 -25.89
CA SER A 344 -6.86 -13.50 -26.84
C SER A 344 -5.61 -14.13 -26.21
N THR A 345 -5.39 -13.98 -24.90
CA THR A 345 -4.21 -14.53 -24.20
C THR A 345 -4.56 -15.80 -23.42
N PRO A 346 -4.38 -17.01 -23.99
CA PRO A 346 -4.43 -18.23 -23.21
C PRO A 346 -3.11 -18.38 -22.42
N SER A 347 -3.25 -18.86 -21.19
CA SER A 347 -2.31 -19.75 -20.47
C SER A 347 -1.62 -19.23 -19.20
N LEU A 348 -1.63 -20.16 -18.25
CA LEU A 348 -1.21 -20.18 -16.85
C LEU A 348 0.31 -20.03 -16.60
N LEU A 349 1.12 -19.67 -17.60
CA LEU A 349 2.60 -19.78 -17.52
C LEU A 349 3.38 -18.54 -17.96
N SER A 350 2.75 -17.50 -18.49
CA SER A 350 3.41 -16.21 -18.75
C SER A 350 2.92 -15.18 -17.76
N ASN A 351 3.84 -14.42 -17.15
CA ASN A 351 3.52 -13.33 -16.23
C ASN A 351 2.50 -12.38 -16.92
N PRO A 352 1.21 -12.40 -16.56
CA PRO A 352 0.11 -11.83 -17.36
C PRO A 352 0.20 -10.30 -17.47
N VAL A 353 1.00 -9.70 -16.60
CA VAL A 353 1.32 -8.28 -16.56
C VAL A 353 2.15 -7.88 -17.78
N LEU A 354 3.27 -8.55 -18.10
CA LEU A 354 4.15 -8.11 -19.20
C LEU A 354 3.51 -8.23 -20.59
N SER A 355 2.55 -9.14 -20.79
CA SER A 355 1.79 -9.26 -22.05
C SER A 355 0.71 -8.18 -22.20
N ASN A 356 0.21 -7.61 -21.09
CA ASN A 356 -0.84 -6.59 -21.07
C ASN A 356 -0.29 -5.16 -20.90
N PHE A 357 0.86 -5.02 -20.24
CA PHE A 357 1.57 -3.76 -19.97
C PHE A 357 2.54 -3.32 -21.07
N SER A 358 2.53 -3.95 -22.25
CA SER A 358 2.88 -3.13 -23.40
C SER A 358 1.76 -2.09 -23.49
N THR A 359 2.00 -0.91 -22.90
CA THR A 359 1.54 0.34 -23.48
C THR A 359 1.57 0.10 -24.99
N PRO A 360 0.45 0.28 -25.70
CA PRO A 360 0.46 0.03 -27.13
C PRO A 360 1.71 0.71 -27.68
N GLN A 361 2.52 -0.03 -28.46
CA GLN A 361 3.65 0.55 -29.17
C GLN A 361 3.13 1.81 -29.86
N GLN A 362 3.39 2.98 -29.27
CA GLN A 362 2.81 4.25 -29.73
C GLN A 362 1.42 4.09 -30.35
N VAL A 363 0.38 3.72 -29.58
CA VAL A 363 -0.94 4.22 -30.03
C VAL A 363 -0.85 5.71 -29.78
N ARG A 364 -0.55 6.46 -30.85
CA ARG A 364 -0.85 7.88 -30.90
C ARG A 364 -2.27 7.96 -30.37
N PRO A 365 -2.52 8.72 -29.28
CA PRO A 365 -3.89 8.89 -28.83
C PRO A 365 -4.70 9.36 -30.04
N LEU A 366 -5.90 8.80 -30.26
CA LEU A 366 -6.66 8.96 -31.50
C LEU A 366 -6.84 10.43 -31.90
N HIS A 367 -6.83 11.37 -30.94
CA HIS A 367 -6.81 12.82 -31.17
C HIS A 367 -5.56 13.38 -31.91
N ARG A 368 -4.48 12.58 -32.05
CA ARG A 368 -3.24 12.93 -32.77
C ARG A 368 -3.11 12.19 -34.09
N LEU A 369 -4.09 11.36 -34.45
CA LEU A 369 -4.21 10.75 -35.76
C LEU A 369 -5.00 11.72 -36.65
N THR A 370 -4.60 11.84 -37.90
CA THR A 370 -5.45 12.51 -38.89
C THR A 370 -6.76 11.72 -39.06
N ASP A 371 -7.86 12.37 -39.44
CA ASP A 371 -9.18 11.71 -39.54
C ASP A 371 -9.15 10.42 -40.39
N ASP A 372 -8.32 10.39 -41.43
CA ASP A 372 -8.08 9.20 -42.25
C ASP A 372 -7.45 8.05 -41.44
N GLU A 373 -6.40 8.32 -40.65
CA GLU A 373 -5.73 7.30 -39.81
C GLU A 373 -6.69 6.75 -38.72
N ARG A 374 -7.56 7.61 -38.20
CA ARG A 374 -8.60 7.26 -37.21
C ARG A 374 -9.62 6.29 -37.80
N MET A 375 -10.07 6.56 -39.03
CA MET A 375 -11.03 5.73 -39.76
C MET A 375 -10.47 4.35 -40.10
N THR A 376 -9.20 4.25 -40.53
CA THR A 376 -8.56 2.97 -40.88
C THR A 376 -8.38 2.07 -39.65
N HIS A 377 -8.03 2.66 -38.50
CA HIS A 377 -7.90 1.91 -37.24
C HIS A 377 -9.24 1.33 -36.77
N LEU A 378 -10.32 2.12 -36.84
CA LEU A 378 -11.67 1.67 -36.50
C LEU A 378 -12.17 0.58 -37.45
N LEU A 379 -11.91 0.71 -38.76
CA LEU A 379 -12.26 -0.30 -39.75
C LEU A 379 -11.51 -1.62 -39.54
N HIS A 380 -10.22 -1.57 -39.22
CA HIS A 380 -9.43 -2.76 -38.89
C HIS A 380 -9.91 -3.45 -37.61
N ALA A 381 -10.24 -2.68 -36.57
CA ALA A 381 -10.80 -3.22 -35.33
C ALA A 381 -12.16 -3.89 -35.57
N HIS A 382 -13.02 -3.26 -36.38
CA HIS A 382 -14.34 -3.80 -36.72
C HIS A 382 -14.25 -5.06 -37.60
N GLN A 383 -13.31 -5.11 -38.56
CA GLN A 383 -13.04 -6.31 -39.37
C GLN A 383 -12.49 -7.48 -38.54
N HIS A 384 -11.66 -7.20 -37.53
CA HIS A 384 -11.19 -8.23 -36.61
C HIS A 384 -12.29 -8.76 -35.70
N ALA A 385 -13.19 -7.89 -35.22
CA ALA A 385 -14.34 -8.30 -34.44
C ALA A 385 -15.31 -9.17 -35.27
N THR A 386 -15.69 -8.73 -36.47
CA THR A 386 -16.60 -9.48 -37.35
C THR A 386 -16.02 -10.83 -37.81
N ARG A 387 -14.70 -10.93 -38.01
CA ARG A 387 -14.04 -12.21 -38.35
C ARG A 387 -14.05 -13.23 -37.21
N ASN A 388 -14.00 -12.77 -35.95
CA ASN A 388 -14.08 -13.64 -34.78
C ASN A 388 -15.53 -14.02 -34.42
N TYR A 389 -16.52 -13.17 -34.74
CA TYR A 389 -17.94 -13.50 -34.55
C TYR A 389 -18.53 -14.36 -35.69
N GLY A 390 -18.02 -14.23 -36.92
CA GLY A 390 -18.49 -15.03 -38.07
C GLY A 390 -18.08 -16.52 -38.04
N THR A 391 -17.26 -16.95 -37.08
CA THR A 391 -16.80 -18.34 -36.95
C THR A 391 -17.48 -19.12 -35.81
N SER A 392 -18.35 -18.49 -35.00
CA SER A 392 -19.07 -19.18 -33.91
C SER A 392 -20.48 -19.68 -34.29
N GLU A 393 -20.94 -19.48 -35.53
CA GLU A 393 -22.21 -20.07 -36.02
C GLU A 393 -22.02 -21.36 -36.82
N SER A 394 -20.79 -21.86 -36.97
CA SER A 394 -20.54 -23.16 -37.59
C SER A 394 -19.50 -23.96 -36.81
N LEU A 395 -19.93 -24.59 -35.71
CA LEU A 395 -19.49 -25.91 -35.23
C LEU A 395 -20.33 -26.36 -34.03
#